data_AF-A0A1G8GD33-F1
#
_entry.id   AF-A0A1G8GD33-F1
#
_cell.length_a   1.000
_cell.length_b   1.000
_cell.length_c   1.000
_cell.angle_alpha   90.00
_cell.angle_beta   90.00
_cell.angle_gamma   90.00
#
_symmetry.space_group_name_H-M   'P 1'
#
loop_
_entity.id
_entity.type
_entity.pdbx_description
1 polymer ?
#
loop_
_entity_poly.entity_id
_entity_poly.type
_entity_poly.pdbx_seq_one_letter_code
_entity_poly.pdbx_strand_id
1 'polypeptide(L)'
;MIKKTFFTGFFFCVIGSAFAQQKHVLGFDKLKTYVNSFNKTDTETVKNYVTNDHAYEWLTKNVPLFDCPDSAIQKIYYYRWWTFRKHLKQTPDGFIFTEFITPVSFTGVYNSSSSALGHQIYEGRWLHDPQYLNQYINFWLYVDPKQKKPHLHAFSSWIDDAVYNYYLVNPDKKFVQQALPLLNTDYHVWETEKQLPSKLFWQFDVRDAMEESISGGRKVKNIRPTINSYMYGNAVALSKMAALTGNDSLKTKYTQKAIDLKKLVQDSLWNDSASFFEVRKPDGHFANAREELGFIPWYFKLPDDKPAYAKQWDQLTDTKGFNAPWGITTAERRHPLFRTHGTGHGCEWDGAVWPFATTQTLKGLATLLTGYQSKGTMTPGIFYNELHKYALSHIKRGQPYLGEYQDEKTGYWLKGDNPRSSYYNHSGFCDLIISDLVGLKPREDNLLEIFPLIPKNQWKWFALDNVLYHGHTISVVWDKNGTKYHKGKGFIIYADGKMISRSTQLKHVLVKLPV
;
A
#
# COMPACT_ATOMS: atom_id res chain seq x y z
N MET A 1 -38.68 -69.77 -25.86
CA MET A 1 -37.95 -69.21 -24.70
C MET A 1 -37.51 -67.79 -25.05
N ILE A 2 -38.23 -66.78 -24.53
CA ILE A 2 -37.96 -65.36 -24.77
C ILE A 2 -37.04 -64.87 -23.63
N LYS A 3 -35.81 -64.43 -23.95
CA LYS A 3 -34.95 -63.72 -23.01
C LYS A 3 -35.26 -62.23 -23.06
N LYS A 4 -35.77 -61.68 -21.95
CA LYS A 4 -35.92 -60.24 -21.71
C LYS A 4 -34.59 -59.69 -21.17
N THR A 5 -34.07 -58.65 -21.81
CA THR A 5 -32.94 -57.87 -21.30
C THR A 5 -33.49 -56.63 -20.62
N PHE A 6 -33.27 -56.50 -19.30
CA PHE A 6 -33.60 -55.31 -18.52
C PHE A 6 -32.47 -54.29 -18.66
N PHE A 7 -32.79 -53.07 -19.11
CA PHE A 7 -31.91 -51.91 -19.02
C PHE A 7 -32.28 -51.10 -17.78
N THR A 8 -31.39 -51.06 -16.80
CA THR A 8 -31.52 -50.25 -15.58
C THR A 8 -30.97 -48.85 -15.88
N GLY A 9 -31.85 -47.85 -15.99
CA GLY A 9 -31.46 -46.45 -16.13
C GLY A 9 -31.01 -45.87 -14.79
N PHE A 10 -29.72 -45.52 -14.69
CA PHE A 10 -29.18 -44.77 -13.55
C PHE A 10 -29.56 -43.29 -13.70
N PHE A 11 -30.46 -42.79 -12.85
CA PHE A 11 -30.76 -41.37 -12.74
C PHE A 11 -29.62 -40.68 -11.97
N PHE A 12 -28.80 -39.89 -12.66
CA PHE A 12 -27.86 -38.97 -12.02
C PHE A 12 -28.65 -37.77 -11.49
N CYS A 13 -28.82 -37.69 -10.17
CA CYS A 13 -29.22 -36.46 -9.50
C CYS A 13 -28.08 -35.44 -9.58
N VAL A 14 -28.19 -34.49 -10.49
CA VAL A 14 -27.35 -33.28 -10.49
C VAL A 14 -27.79 -32.42 -9.31
N ILE A 15 -27.03 -32.48 -8.21
CA ILE A 15 -27.16 -31.51 -7.12
C ILE A 15 -26.58 -30.19 -7.64
N GLY A 16 -27.46 -29.36 -8.21
CA GLY A 16 -27.12 -27.98 -8.51
C GLY A 16 -26.89 -27.23 -7.21
N SER A 17 -25.62 -26.94 -6.89
CA SER A 17 -25.29 -25.95 -5.88
C SER A 17 -25.84 -24.61 -6.35
N ALA A 18 -26.98 -24.20 -5.77
CA ALA A 18 -27.50 -22.86 -5.93
C ALA A 18 -26.52 -21.88 -5.28
N PHE A 19 -25.53 -21.41 -6.04
CA PHE A 19 -24.83 -20.17 -5.70
C PHE A 19 -25.89 -19.08 -5.69
N ALA A 20 -26.34 -18.68 -4.51
CA ALA A 20 -27.18 -17.51 -4.35
C ALA A 20 -26.48 -16.36 -5.08
N GLN A 21 -27.13 -15.82 -6.10
CA GLN A 21 -26.58 -14.74 -6.91
C GLN A 21 -26.23 -13.58 -5.98
N GLN A 22 -24.94 -13.34 -5.80
CA GLN A 22 -24.42 -12.42 -4.79
C GLN A 22 -24.89 -11.01 -5.14
N LYS A 23 -25.76 -10.44 -4.30
CA LYS A 23 -26.42 -9.18 -4.62
C LYS A 23 -25.53 -8.02 -4.18
N HIS A 24 -24.69 -7.53 -5.09
CA HIS A 24 -23.87 -6.34 -4.88
C HIS A 24 -24.74 -5.11 -4.50
N VAL A 25 -24.18 -4.23 -3.67
CA VAL A 25 -24.74 -2.90 -3.37
C VAL A 25 -24.52 -1.97 -4.56
N LEU A 26 -23.35 -2.04 -5.18
CA LEU A 26 -22.94 -1.24 -6.33
C LEU A 26 -23.03 -2.07 -7.62
N GLY A 27 -23.50 -1.43 -8.69
CA GLY A 27 -23.37 -1.96 -10.05
C GLY A 27 -22.04 -1.55 -10.70
N PHE A 28 -21.71 -2.18 -11.83
CA PHE A 28 -20.47 -1.95 -12.55
C PHE A 28 -20.51 -0.79 -13.56
N ASP A 29 -21.64 -0.08 -13.70
CA ASP A 29 -21.81 0.98 -14.72
C ASP A 29 -20.82 2.14 -14.55
N LYS A 30 -20.51 2.52 -13.31
CA LYS A 30 -19.50 3.55 -13.03
C LYS A 30 -18.10 3.09 -13.43
N LEU A 31 -17.73 1.87 -13.06
CA LEU A 31 -16.47 1.26 -13.48
C LEU A 31 -16.38 1.25 -15.02
N LYS A 32 -17.44 0.79 -15.71
CA LYS A 32 -17.51 0.77 -17.18
C LYS A 32 -17.31 2.16 -17.78
N THR A 33 -17.97 3.17 -17.22
CA THR A 33 -17.88 4.55 -17.67
C THR A 33 -16.45 5.09 -17.54
N TYR A 34 -15.81 4.88 -16.39
CA TYR A 34 -14.43 5.31 -16.16
C TYR A 34 -13.45 4.57 -17.07
N VAL A 35 -13.52 3.24 -17.16
CA VAL A 35 -12.64 2.44 -18.01
C VAL A 35 -12.76 2.86 -19.48
N ASN A 36 -14.00 3.05 -19.98
CA ASN A 36 -14.21 3.54 -21.34
C ASN A 36 -13.59 4.93 -21.56
N SER A 37 -13.65 5.82 -20.56
CA SER A 37 -13.01 7.13 -20.65
C SER A 37 -11.49 7.02 -20.68
N PHE A 38 -10.89 6.20 -19.82
CA PHE A 38 -9.42 6.05 -19.73
C PHE A 38 -8.85 5.40 -20.99
N ASN A 39 -9.52 4.35 -21.49
CA ASN A 39 -9.15 3.67 -22.73
C ASN A 39 -9.17 4.60 -23.94
N LYS A 40 -10.10 5.57 -24.00
CA LYS A 40 -10.16 6.55 -25.10
C LYS A 40 -9.00 7.54 -25.10
N THR A 41 -8.43 7.82 -23.93
CA THR A 41 -7.34 8.80 -23.77
C THR A 41 -5.95 8.19 -23.85
N ASP A 42 -5.84 6.87 -23.67
CA ASP A 42 -4.58 6.15 -23.70
C ASP A 42 -4.35 5.49 -25.06
N THR A 43 -3.22 5.81 -25.69
CA THR A 43 -2.79 5.18 -26.94
C THR A 43 -2.34 3.72 -26.75
N GLU A 44 -2.15 3.28 -25.50
CA GLU A 44 -1.74 1.92 -25.12
C GLU A 44 -0.43 1.47 -25.79
N THR A 45 0.63 2.28 -25.65
CA THR A 45 1.93 2.04 -26.28
C THR A 45 2.61 0.76 -25.80
N VAL A 46 2.34 0.31 -24.58
CA VAL A 46 2.82 -0.95 -24.02
C VAL A 46 1.63 -1.79 -23.58
N LYS A 47 1.61 -3.04 -24.04
CA LYS A 47 0.60 -4.05 -23.71
C LYS A 47 1.27 -5.19 -22.93
N ASN A 48 0.81 -5.40 -21.70
CA ASN A 48 1.19 -6.55 -20.89
C ASN A 48 0.04 -7.59 -20.93
N TYR A 49 -0.21 -8.31 -19.83
CA TYR A 49 -1.10 -9.48 -19.82
C TYR A 49 -2.54 -9.16 -20.18
N VAL A 50 -3.10 -8.11 -19.56
CA VAL A 50 -4.43 -7.60 -19.91
C VAL A 50 -4.24 -6.50 -20.96
N THR A 51 -5.23 -6.14 -21.75
CA THR A 51 -5.17 -4.99 -22.67
C THR A 51 -6.32 -4.02 -22.37
N ASN A 52 -6.32 -2.81 -22.92
CA ASN A 52 -7.33 -1.79 -22.62
C ASN A 52 -8.74 -2.27 -22.98
N ASP A 53 -8.89 -2.95 -24.12
CA ASP A 53 -10.14 -3.59 -24.54
C ASP A 53 -10.63 -4.68 -23.57
N HIS A 54 -9.74 -5.35 -22.83
CA HIS A 54 -10.08 -6.33 -21.79
C HIS A 54 -10.08 -5.76 -20.36
N ALA A 55 -9.74 -4.47 -20.18
CA ALA A 55 -9.57 -3.89 -18.85
C ALA A 55 -10.86 -3.92 -18.04
N TYR A 56 -12.01 -3.62 -18.65
CA TYR A 56 -13.31 -3.62 -17.95
C TYR A 56 -13.67 -5.01 -17.41
N GLU A 57 -13.50 -6.04 -18.23
CA GLU A 57 -13.79 -7.42 -17.83
C GLU A 57 -12.87 -7.88 -16.69
N TRP A 58 -11.56 -7.62 -16.82
CA TRP A 58 -10.61 -7.98 -15.79
C TRP A 58 -10.88 -7.25 -14.47
N LEU A 59 -11.15 -5.94 -14.51
CA LEU A 59 -11.44 -5.14 -13.32
C LEU A 59 -12.72 -5.61 -12.63
N THR A 60 -13.78 -5.89 -13.40
CA THR A 60 -15.06 -6.42 -12.86
C THR A 60 -14.85 -7.69 -12.05
N LYS A 61 -13.91 -8.55 -12.46
CA LYS A 61 -13.59 -9.82 -11.81
C LYS A 61 -12.64 -9.69 -10.62
N ASN A 62 -11.87 -8.61 -10.54
CA ASN A 62 -10.70 -8.57 -9.66
C ASN A 62 -10.70 -7.45 -8.62
N VAL A 63 -11.42 -6.35 -8.80
CA VAL A 63 -11.27 -5.18 -7.91
C VAL A 63 -12.54 -4.86 -7.11
N PRO A 64 -12.40 -4.36 -5.87
CA PRO A 64 -13.53 -3.82 -5.13
C PRO A 64 -14.09 -2.55 -5.81
N LEU A 65 -15.38 -2.30 -5.64
CA LEU A 65 -16.08 -1.14 -6.17
C LEU A 65 -16.19 -0.04 -5.12
N PHE A 66 -16.09 1.22 -5.54
CA PHE A 66 -16.16 2.35 -4.62
C PHE A 66 -17.02 3.49 -5.17
N ASP A 67 -17.97 3.95 -4.37
CA ASP A 67 -18.81 5.12 -4.66
C ASP A 67 -18.76 6.15 -3.53
N CYS A 68 -18.51 7.42 -3.86
CA CYS A 68 -18.52 8.52 -2.90
C CYS A 68 -18.90 9.85 -3.60
N PRO A 69 -19.27 10.91 -2.85
CA PRO A 69 -19.63 12.21 -3.43
C PRO A 69 -18.43 13.01 -3.93
N ASP A 70 -17.20 12.60 -3.60
CA ASP A 70 -15.97 13.25 -4.04
C ASP A 70 -15.51 12.68 -5.38
N SER A 71 -15.71 13.45 -6.45
CA SER A 71 -15.39 12.99 -7.81
C SER A 71 -13.90 12.80 -8.06
N ALA A 72 -13.04 13.54 -7.36
CA ALA A 72 -11.59 13.39 -7.52
C ALA A 72 -11.15 12.04 -6.94
N ILE A 73 -11.53 11.75 -5.70
CA ILE A 73 -11.21 10.47 -5.05
C ILE A 73 -11.80 9.29 -5.83
N GLN A 74 -13.06 9.37 -6.24
CA GLN A 74 -13.70 8.28 -6.99
C GLN A 74 -13.01 8.03 -8.35
N LYS A 75 -12.75 9.10 -9.13
CA LYS A 75 -12.13 8.96 -10.45
C LYS A 75 -10.74 8.35 -10.32
N ILE A 76 -9.95 8.80 -9.34
CA ILE A 76 -8.60 8.29 -9.13
C ILE A 76 -8.61 6.87 -8.56
N TYR A 77 -9.57 6.48 -7.72
CA TYR A 77 -9.72 5.08 -7.28
C TYR A 77 -9.82 4.12 -8.48
N TYR A 78 -10.70 4.42 -9.43
CA TYR A 78 -10.85 3.58 -10.63
C TYR A 78 -9.68 3.72 -11.61
N TYR A 79 -9.11 4.91 -11.75
CA TYR A 79 -7.91 5.12 -12.57
C TYR A 79 -6.73 4.31 -12.05
N ARG A 80 -6.52 4.26 -10.74
CA ARG A 80 -5.42 3.56 -10.09
C ARG A 80 -5.52 2.05 -10.24
N TRP A 81 -6.72 1.47 -10.15
CA TRP A 81 -6.90 0.06 -10.51
C TRP A 81 -6.63 -0.21 -11.99
N TRP A 82 -7.11 0.67 -12.86
CA TRP A 82 -6.87 0.56 -14.30
C TRP A 82 -5.38 0.67 -14.65
N THR A 83 -4.62 1.57 -14.01
CA THR A 83 -3.16 1.66 -14.20
C THR A 83 -2.44 0.49 -13.56
N PHE A 84 -2.79 0.05 -12.35
CA PHE A 84 -2.13 -1.09 -11.68
C PHE A 84 -2.20 -2.36 -12.53
N ARG A 85 -3.36 -2.63 -13.15
CA ARG A 85 -3.56 -3.70 -14.13
C ARG A 85 -2.55 -3.63 -15.28
N LYS A 86 -2.15 -2.44 -15.73
CA LYS A 86 -1.16 -2.30 -16.83
C LYS A 86 0.17 -2.96 -16.52
N HIS A 87 0.53 -3.04 -15.25
CA HIS A 87 1.80 -3.59 -14.79
C HIS A 87 1.76 -5.10 -14.60
N LEU A 88 0.57 -5.72 -14.62
CA LEU A 88 0.43 -7.17 -14.58
C LEU A 88 1.00 -7.78 -15.86
N LYS A 89 2.13 -8.45 -15.74
CA LYS A 89 2.88 -9.05 -16.84
C LYS A 89 3.02 -10.54 -16.60
N GLN A 90 2.62 -11.34 -17.59
CA GLN A 90 2.86 -12.77 -17.60
C GLN A 90 4.30 -13.04 -18.05
N THR A 91 5.01 -13.90 -17.33
CA THR A 91 6.38 -14.32 -17.65
C THR A 91 6.47 -15.86 -17.62
N PRO A 92 7.55 -16.46 -18.15
CA PRO A 92 7.79 -17.90 -17.98
C PRO A 92 7.83 -18.36 -16.51
N ASP A 93 8.18 -17.46 -15.58
CA ASP A 93 8.28 -17.73 -14.15
C ASP A 93 7.03 -17.28 -13.36
N GLY A 94 5.92 -17.03 -14.05
CA GLY A 94 4.65 -16.58 -13.47
C GLY A 94 4.39 -15.09 -13.65
N PHE A 95 3.33 -14.59 -13.01
CA PHE A 95 2.95 -13.19 -13.05
C PHE A 95 3.85 -12.30 -12.19
N ILE A 96 4.19 -11.13 -12.71
CA ILE A 96 4.83 -10.04 -11.97
C ILE A 96 4.07 -8.73 -12.15
N PHE A 97 4.34 -7.78 -11.26
CA PHE A 97 3.99 -6.37 -11.46
C PHE A 97 5.27 -5.57 -11.76
N THR A 98 5.33 -4.93 -12.93
CA THR A 98 6.45 -4.01 -13.22
C THR A 98 6.27 -2.69 -12.48
N GLU A 99 7.35 -1.94 -12.28
CA GLU A 99 7.32 -0.57 -11.76
C GLU A 99 7.16 0.45 -12.89
N PHE A 100 8.10 0.41 -13.84
CA PHE A 100 8.02 1.17 -15.09
C PHE A 100 7.21 0.39 -16.12
N ILE A 101 6.38 1.10 -16.89
CA ILE A 101 5.63 0.46 -17.97
C ILE A 101 6.53 0.20 -19.18
N THR A 102 7.48 1.10 -19.46
CA THR A 102 8.53 0.89 -20.47
C THR A 102 9.75 0.21 -19.84
N PRO A 103 10.51 -0.60 -20.60
CA PRO A 103 11.80 -1.11 -20.15
C PRO A 103 12.77 0.01 -19.76
N VAL A 104 13.48 -0.15 -18.64
CA VAL A 104 14.58 0.74 -18.23
C VAL A 104 15.83 -0.08 -17.92
N SER A 105 17.02 0.50 -18.09
CA SER A 105 18.27 -0.28 -18.13
C SER A 105 18.71 -0.89 -16.80
N PHE A 106 18.17 -0.43 -15.67
CA PHE A 106 18.56 -0.84 -14.33
C PHE A 106 17.60 -1.84 -13.67
N THR A 107 16.55 -2.26 -14.36
CA THR A 107 15.64 -3.31 -13.87
C THR A 107 16.22 -4.70 -14.07
N GLY A 108 15.76 -5.64 -13.26
CA GLY A 108 16.07 -7.05 -13.39
C GLY A 108 15.38 -7.74 -14.56
N VAL A 109 15.42 -9.06 -14.55
CA VAL A 109 14.75 -9.89 -15.55
C VAL A 109 13.27 -9.53 -15.66
N TYR A 110 12.73 -9.60 -16.87
CA TYR A 110 11.34 -9.24 -17.18
C TYR A 110 10.94 -7.78 -16.88
N ASN A 111 11.89 -6.86 -16.67
CA ASN A 111 11.65 -5.48 -16.23
C ASN A 111 11.18 -5.39 -14.77
N SER A 112 11.67 -6.31 -13.91
CA SER A 112 11.36 -6.31 -12.47
C SER A 112 12.16 -5.27 -11.70
N SER A 113 11.55 -4.68 -10.67
CA SER A 113 12.19 -3.75 -9.74
C SER A 113 11.59 -3.92 -8.35
N SER A 114 12.44 -3.97 -7.32
CA SER A 114 12.00 -4.20 -5.94
C SER A 114 11.70 -2.94 -5.14
N SER A 115 11.99 -1.75 -5.67
CA SER A 115 11.88 -0.45 -4.98
C SER A 115 10.50 -0.23 -4.31
N ALA A 116 9.43 -0.50 -5.04
CA ALA A 116 8.05 -0.35 -4.60
C ALA A 116 7.34 -1.69 -4.38
N LEU A 117 8.09 -2.80 -4.22
CA LEU A 117 7.52 -4.13 -4.03
C LEU A 117 6.52 -4.16 -2.87
N GLY A 118 6.87 -3.55 -1.73
CA GLY A 118 5.97 -3.45 -0.60
C GLY A 118 4.69 -2.67 -0.93
N HIS A 119 4.78 -1.54 -1.64
CA HIS A 119 3.59 -0.81 -2.09
C HIS A 119 2.72 -1.63 -3.03
N GLN A 120 3.31 -2.35 -3.96
CA GLN A 120 2.58 -3.15 -4.96
C GLN A 120 1.86 -4.34 -4.31
N ILE A 121 2.45 -4.98 -3.30
CA ILE A 121 1.77 -6.03 -2.52
C ILE A 121 0.62 -5.42 -1.70
N TYR A 122 0.84 -4.27 -1.05
CA TYR A 122 -0.22 -3.57 -0.29
C TYR A 122 -1.37 -3.10 -1.18
N GLU A 123 -1.11 -2.61 -2.38
CA GLU A 123 -2.15 -2.22 -3.34
C GLU A 123 -2.86 -3.49 -3.87
N GLY A 124 -2.08 -4.49 -4.31
CA GLY A 124 -2.60 -5.69 -4.96
C GLY A 124 -3.30 -6.68 -4.04
N ARG A 125 -3.15 -6.61 -2.70
CA ARG A 125 -3.77 -7.56 -1.76
C ARG A 125 -5.30 -7.57 -1.81
N TRP A 126 -5.89 -6.53 -2.40
CA TRP A 126 -7.33 -6.41 -2.62
C TRP A 126 -7.81 -7.02 -3.93
N LEU A 127 -6.91 -7.56 -4.76
CA LEU A 127 -7.29 -8.31 -5.95
C LEU A 127 -7.97 -9.62 -5.54
N HIS A 128 -9.06 -9.95 -6.23
CA HIS A 128 -9.85 -11.15 -5.92
C HIS A 128 -9.16 -12.44 -6.34
N ASP A 129 -8.40 -12.42 -7.44
CA ASP A 129 -7.63 -13.58 -7.87
C ASP A 129 -6.25 -13.59 -7.18
N PRO A 130 -6.03 -14.50 -6.21
CA PRO A 130 -4.79 -14.53 -5.45
C PRO A 130 -3.59 -14.98 -6.29
N GLN A 131 -3.80 -15.56 -7.48
CA GLN A 131 -2.70 -16.08 -8.29
C GLN A 131 -1.69 -14.98 -8.66
N TYR A 132 -2.15 -13.76 -8.89
CA TYR A 132 -1.29 -12.66 -9.34
C TYR A 132 -0.28 -12.28 -8.27
N LEU A 133 -0.73 -12.14 -7.02
CA LEU A 133 0.14 -11.81 -5.90
C LEU A 133 0.95 -13.00 -5.42
N ASN A 134 0.37 -14.20 -5.39
CA ASN A 134 1.10 -15.41 -5.01
C ASN A 134 2.29 -15.65 -5.95
N GLN A 135 2.07 -15.56 -7.26
CA GLN A 135 3.14 -15.72 -8.24
C GLN A 135 4.15 -14.56 -8.18
N TYR A 136 3.70 -13.32 -7.94
CA TYR A 136 4.61 -12.18 -7.85
C TYR A 136 5.54 -12.24 -6.63
N ILE A 137 5.00 -12.59 -5.47
CA ILE A 137 5.79 -12.82 -4.26
C ILE A 137 6.72 -14.02 -4.47
N ASN A 138 6.23 -15.11 -5.09
CA ASN A 138 7.05 -16.27 -5.37
C ASN A 138 8.19 -15.97 -6.35
N PHE A 139 7.99 -15.09 -7.33
CA PHE A 139 9.05 -14.62 -8.21
C PHE A 139 10.20 -14.02 -7.38
N TRP A 140 9.91 -13.10 -6.47
CA TRP A 140 10.93 -12.47 -5.64
C TRP A 140 11.60 -13.43 -4.66
N LEU A 141 10.85 -14.39 -4.09
CA LEU A 141 11.40 -15.30 -3.07
C LEU A 141 12.10 -16.55 -3.65
N TYR A 142 11.65 -17.05 -4.81
CA TYR A 142 12.13 -18.32 -5.37
C TYR A 142 12.87 -18.20 -6.70
N VAL A 143 12.62 -17.14 -7.48
CA VAL A 143 13.13 -17.00 -8.86
C VAL A 143 14.26 -15.98 -8.92
N ASP A 144 14.06 -14.78 -8.39
CA ASP A 144 15.06 -13.70 -8.38
C ASP A 144 16.38 -14.11 -7.69
N PRO A 145 16.39 -14.81 -6.53
CA PRO A 145 17.63 -15.21 -5.87
C PRO A 145 18.49 -16.18 -6.67
N LYS A 146 17.92 -16.83 -7.70
CA LYS A 146 18.63 -17.75 -8.60
C LYS A 146 19.19 -17.07 -9.84
N GLN A 147 18.88 -15.79 -10.05
CA GLN A 147 19.40 -15.03 -11.19
C GLN A 147 20.88 -14.72 -11.01
N LYS A 148 21.61 -14.53 -12.12
CA LYS A 148 23.03 -14.14 -12.08
C LYS A 148 23.26 -12.82 -11.33
N LYS A 149 22.27 -11.93 -11.38
CA LYS A 149 22.23 -10.64 -10.67
C LYS A 149 20.83 -10.50 -10.07
N PRO A 150 20.60 -11.03 -8.86
CA PRO A 150 19.34 -10.83 -8.15
C PRO A 150 19.07 -9.34 -7.95
N HIS A 151 17.81 -8.94 -8.07
CA HIS A 151 17.38 -7.55 -7.92
C HIS A 151 16.54 -7.29 -6.66
N LEU A 152 16.23 -8.31 -5.85
CA LEU A 152 15.45 -8.11 -4.62
C LEU A 152 16.13 -7.09 -3.69
N HIS A 153 17.45 -7.21 -3.50
CA HIS A 153 18.27 -6.30 -2.69
C HIS A 153 18.80 -5.07 -3.46
N ALA A 154 18.31 -4.83 -4.69
CA ALA A 154 18.65 -3.61 -5.42
C ALA A 154 18.12 -2.35 -4.71
N PHE A 155 17.06 -2.51 -3.90
CA PHE A 155 16.47 -1.49 -3.06
C PHE A 155 16.09 -2.05 -1.68
N SER A 156 15.96 -1.19 -0.68
CA SER A 156 15.44 -1.53 0.65
C SER A 156 14.03 -2.12 0.57
N SER A 157 13.69 -3.04 1.47
CA SER A 157 12.46 -3.84 1.38
C SER A 157 11.74 -3.97 2.73
N TRP A 158 10.41 -3.86 2.69
CA TRP A 158 9.51 -4.29 3.77
C TRP A 158 8.61 -5.47 3.34
N ILE A 159 9.16 -6.37 2.51
CA ILE A 159 8.40 -7.48 1.89
C ILE A 159 7.74 -8.39 2.93
N ASP A 160 8.39 -8.72 4.05
CA ASP A 160 7.83 -9.60 5.07
C ASP A 160 6.57 -8.98 5.69
N ASP A 161 6.61 -7.68 5.99
CA ASP A 161 5.44 -6.92 6.45
C ASP A 161 4.31 -6.95 5.42
N ALA A 162 4.64 -6.73 4.15
CA ALA A 162 3.66 -6.75 3.07
C ALA A 162 3.04 -8.15 2.86
N VAL A 163 3.83 -9.22 2.95
CA VAL A 163 3.35 -10.62 2.84
C VAL A 163 2.43 -10.98 4.01
N TYR A 164 2.78 -10.62 5.24
CA TYR A 164 1.89 -10.83 6.38
C TYR A 164 0.59 -10.04 6.22
N ASN A 165 0.66 -8.78 5.78
CA ASN A 165 -0.50 -7.93 5.54
C ASN A 165 -1.38 -8.37 4.36
N TYR A 166 -0.83 -9.13 3.41
CA TYR A 166 -1.59 -9.84 2.39
C TYR A 166 -2.33 -11.05 2.99
N TYR A 167 -1.65 -11.83 3.84
CA TYR A 167 -2.29 -12.92 4.59
C TYR A 167 -3.48 -12.43 5.45
N LEU A 168 -3.37 -11.25 6.07
CA LEU A 168 -4.47 -10.68 6.85
C LEU A 168 -5.73 -10.36 6.02
N VAL A 169 -5.63 -10.28 4.69
CA VAL A 169 -6.78 -10.09 3.77
C VAL A 169 -7.23 -11.43 3.19
N ASN A 170 -6.27 -12.26 2.76
CA ASN A 170 -6.49 -13.59 2.21
C ASN A 170 -5.77 -14.65 3.06
N PRO A 171 -6.45 -15.29 4.03
CA PRO A 171 -5.81 -16.11 5.07
C PRO A 171 -5.32 -17.48 4.57
N ASP A 172 -4.43 -17.50 3.58
CA ASP A 172 -3.74 -18.70 3.10
C ASP A 172 -2.52 -19.01 3.99
N LYS A 173 -2.78 -19.73 5.07
CA LYS A 173 -1.74 -20.19 5.99
C LYS A 173 -0.69 -21.09 5.29
N LYS A 174 -1.06 -21.84 4.25
CA LYS A 174 -0.11 -22.71 3.54
C LYS A 174 0.91 -21.88 2.77
N PHE A 175 0.46 -20.79 2.13
CA PHE A 175 1.35 -19.84 1.48
C PHE A 175 2.35 -19.24 2.46
N VAL A 176 1.89 -18.77 3.64
CA VAL A 176 2.79 -18.24 4.68
C VAL A 176 3.80 -19.30 5.17
N GLN A 177 3.35 -20.55 5.37
CA GLN A 177 4.23 -21.63 5.78
C GLN A 177 5.33 -21.93 4.75
N GLN A 178 5.05 -21.76 3.47
CA GLN A 178 6.04 -21.92 2.39
C GLN A 178 6.99 -20.72 2.30
N ALA A 179 6.48 -19.49 2.46
CA ALA A 179 7.27 -18.27 2.35
C ALA A 179 8.18 -18.01 3.55
N LEU A 180 7.74 -18.36 4.78
CA LEU A 180 8.43 -18.01 6.03
C LEU A 180 9.93 -18.39 6.07
N PRO A 181 10.37 -19.60 5.66
CA PRO A 181 11.79 -19.93 5.67
C PRO A 181 12.65 -19.06 4.73
N LEU A 182 12.09 -18.66 3.58
CA LEU A 182 12.77 -17.80 2.62
C LEU A 182 12.83 -16.36 3.11
N LEU A 183 11.74 -15.87 3.68
CA LEU A 183 11.68 -14.55 4.32
C LEU A 183 12.66 -14.44 5.50
N ASN A 184 12.75 -15.47 6.36
CA ASN A 184 13.77 -15.53 7.40
C ASN A 184 15.20 -15.55 6.83
N THR A 185 15.41 -16.17 5.67
CA THR A 185 16.72 -16.18 4.98
C THR A 185 17.04 -14.81 4.42
N ASP A 186 16.10 -14.17 3.73
CA ASP A 186 16.21 -12.81 3.19
C ASP A 186 16.55 -11.79 4.28
N TYR A 187 15.81 -11.80 5.40
CA TYR A 187 16.10 -10.96 6.55
C TYR A 187 17.54 -11.12 7.04
N HIS A 188 18.05 -12.36 7.09
CA HIS A 188 19.43 -12.62 7.50
C HIS A 188 20.47 -12.07 6.50
N VAL A 189 20.16 -12.08 5.20
CA VAL A 189 21.01 -11.45 4.18
C VAL A 189 21.06 -9.94 4.40
N TRP A 190 19.92 -9.28 4.67
CA TRP A 190 19.90 -7.86 5.04
C TRP A 190 20.76 -7.56 6.28
N GLU A 191 20.72 -8.41 7.31
CA GLU A 191 21.58 -8.26 8.47
C GLU A 191 23.06 -8.35 8.09
N THR A 192 23.41 -9.33 7.26
CA THR A 192 24.79 -9.55 6.81
C THR A 192 25.33 -8.38 5.98
N GLU A 193 24.50 -7.83 5.10
CA GLU A 193 24.92 -6.79 4.16
C GLU A 193 24.88 -5.38 4.77
N LYS A 194 23.91 -5.10 5.65
CA LYS A 194 23.51 -3.73 6.02
C LYS A 194 23.51 -3.44 7.52
N GLN A 195 23.62 -4.43 8.40
CA GLN A 195 23.65 -4.18 9.85
C GLN A 195 25.04 -3.72 10.30
N LEU A 196 25.07 -2.68 11.13
CA LEU A 196 26.27 -2.19 11.81
C LEU A 196 26.51 -2.95 13.13
N PRO A 197 27.70 -2.84 13.75
CA PRO A 197 27.94 -3.37 15.09
C PRO A 197 26.92 -2.87 16.14
N SER A 198 26.39 -1.65 15.97
CA SER A 198 25.33 -1.06 16.80
C SER A 198 23.95 -1.71 16.64
N LYS A 199 23.81 -2.70 15.74
CA LYS A 199 22.56 -3.38 15.35
C LYS A 199 21.56 -2.54 14.56
N LEU A 200 21.85 -1.26 14.36
CA LEU A 200 21.16 -0.42 13.37
C LEU A 200 21.61 -0.77 11.95
N PHE A 201 20.75 -0.45 10.98
CA PHE A 201 20.99 -0.67 9.56
C PHE A 201 21.42 0.62 8.88
N TRP A 202 22.32 0.51 7.91
CA TRP A 202 22.70 1.61 7.03
C TRP A 202 22.16 1.39 5.61
N GLN A 203 21.95 2.47 4.86
CA GLN A 203 21.61 2.38 3.44
C GLN A 203 22.07 3.62 2.66
N PHE A 204 22.37 3.43 1.38
CA PHE A 204 22.54 4.53 0.44
C PHE A 204 21.18 5.07 0.02
N ASP A 205 20.99 6.39 -0.01
CA ASP A 205 19.72 7.01 -0.39
C ASP A 205 19.14 6.52 -1.73
N VAL A 206 19.98 6.35 -2.75
CA VAL A 206 19.61 5.75 -4.06
C VAL A 206 19.05 4.32 -3.92
N ARG A 207 19.50 3.56 -2.91
CA ARG A 207 19.03 2.21 -2.59
C ARG A 207 17.79 2.21 -1.69
N ASP A 208 17.36 3.36 -1.19
CA ASP A 208 16.00 3.55 -0.68
C ASP A 208 15.02 4.00 -1.78
N ALA A 209 15.50 4.09 -3.04
CA ALA A 209 14.82 4.76 -4.14
C ALA A 209 14.61 6.26 -3.89
N MET A 210 15.52 6.91 -3.15
CA MET A 210 15.42 8.30 -2.70
C MET A 210 16.68 9.12 -3.05
N GLU A 211 17.14 9.05 -4.30
CA GLU A 211 18.39 9.70 -4.70
C GLU A 211 18.35 11.24 -4.58
N GLU A 212 19.50 11.84 -4.28
CA GLU A 212 19.63 13.29 -4.10
C GLU A 212 18.76 13.84 -2.96
N SER A 213 18.50 13.04 -1.92
CA SER A 213 17.89 13.52 -0.67
C SER A 213 18.80 14.54 0.04
N ILE A 214 18.22 15.41 0.88
CA ILE A 214 19.00 16.42 1.63
C ILE A 214 19.94 15.74 2.63
N SER A 215 19.44 14.72 3.33
CA SER A 215 20.28 13.92 4.22
C SER A 215 21.37 13.14 3.47
N GLY A 216 21.12 12.88 2.18
CA GLY A 216 22.03 12.24 1.25
C GLY A 216 22.38 10.80 1.60
N GLY A 217 23.33 10.26 0.85
CA GLY A 217 23.87 8.93 1.12
C GLY A 217 24.35 8.14 -0.07
N ARG A 218 24.48 8.70 -1.29
CA ARG A 218 24.79 7.94 -2.51
C ARG A 218 25.98 6.97 -2.37
N LYS A 219 26.97 7.32 -1.54
CA LYS A 219 28.15 6.49 -1.21
C LYS A 219 28.46 6.42 0.29
N VAL A 220 27.56 6.91 1.14
CA VAL A 220 27.78 7.03 2.59
C VAL A 220 26.84 6.09 3.32
N LYS A 221 27.37 5.33 4.27
CA LYS A 221 26.62 4.38 5.10
C LYS A 221 25.83 5.09 6.21
N ASN A 222 24.92 5.98 5.83
CA ASN A 222 24.04 6.69 6.76
C ASN A 222 23.05 5.71 7.42
N ILE A 223 22.76 5.92 8.70
CA ILE A 223 21.71 5.21 9.42
C ILE A 223 20.41 5.97 9.18
N ARG A 224 19.52 5.38 8.38
CA ARG A 224 18.32 6.05 7.86
C ARG A 224 17.05 5.50 8.51
N PRO A 225 16.05 6.34 8.86
CA PRO A 225 14.74 5.87 9.33
C PRO A 225 14.04 4.89 8.39
N THR A 226 14.31 4.94 7.07
CA THR A 226 13.80 4.01 6.05
C THR A 226 14.07 2.54 6.40
N ILE A 227 15.28 2.04 6.14
CA ILE A 227 15.65 0.63 6.29
C ILE A 227 15.48 0.14 7.73
N ASN A 228 15.73 0.99 8.74
CA ASN A 228 15.54 0.58 10.13
C ASN A 228 14.06 0.36 10.48
N SER A 229 13.15 1.17 9.93
CA SER A 229 11.71 0.95 10.12
C SER A 229 11.21 -0.24 9.31
N TYR A 230 11.72 -0.44 8.09
CA TYR A 230 11.37 -1.60 7.26
C TYR A 230 11.80 -2.91 7.93
N MET A 231 13.05 -2.99 8.42
CA MET A 231 13.54 -4.17 9.13
C MET A 231 12.79 -4.39 10.45
N TYR A 232 12.35 -3.33 11.13
CA TYR A 232 11.45 -3.46 12.29
C TYR A 232 10.11 -4.07 11.90
N GLY A 233 9.45 -3.54 10.85
CA GLY A 233 8.20 -4.08 10.32
C GLY A 233 8.34 -5.54 9.93
N ASN A 234 9.43 -5.89 9.23
CA ASN A 234 9.72 -7.26 8.83
C ASN A 234 9.92 -8.19 10.03
N ALA A 235 10.61 -7.75 11.09
CA ALA A 235 10.77 -8.53 12.31
C ALA A 235 9.41 -8.76 13.01
N VAL A 236 8.55 -7.74 13.08
CA VAL A 236 7.19 -7.89 13.62
C VAL A 236 6.41 -8.93 12.81
N ALA A 237 6.42 -8.82 11.49
CA ALA A 237 5.72 -9.72 10.59
C ALA A 237 6.24 -11.16 10.67
N LEU A 238 7.56 -11.37 10.67
CA LEU A 238 8.18 -12.69 10.84
C LEU A 238 7.83 -13.33 12.18
N SER A 239 7.75 -12.55 13.26
CA SER A 239 7.29 -13.05 14.56
C SER A 239 5.83 -13.53 14.49
N LYS A 240 4.95 -12.76 13.84
CA LYS A 240 3.54 -13.12 13.65
C LYS A 240 3.36 -14.35 12.77
N MET A 241 4.04 -14.40 11.62
CA MET A 241 4.03 -15.55 10.71
C MET A 241 4.59 -16.80 11.39
N ALA A 242 5.67 -16.67 12.16
CA ALA A 242 6.22 -17.79 12.93
C ALA A 242 5.24 -18.31 14.00
N ALA A 243 4.54 -17.42 14.70
CA ALA A 243 3.47 -17.82 15.63
C ALA A 243 2.33 -18.56 14.89
N LEU A 244 1.88 -18.01 13.76
CA LEU A 244 0.84 -18.60 12.92
C LEU A 244 1.20 -20.03 12.46
N THR A 245 2.47 -20.29 12.13
CA THR A 245 2.96 -21.59 11.66
C THR A 245 3.47 -22.51 12.78
N GLY A 246 3.40 -22.10 14.04
CA GLY A 246 3.85 -22.90 15.18
C GLY A 246 5.38 -23.02 15.31
N ASN A 247 6.14 -22.03 14.84
CA ASN A 247 7.60 -21.98 14.96
C ASN A 247 8.04 -21.06 16.12
N ASP A 248 8.07 -21.61 17.33
CA ASP A 248 8.36 -20.83 18.55
C ASP A 248 9.78 -20.25 18.59
N SER A 249 10.76 -20.92 17.97
CA SER A 249 12.13 -20.44 17.87
C SER A 249 12.22 -19.15 17.05
N LEU A 250 11.64 -19.15 15.83
CA LEU A 250 11.60 -17.95 15.00
C LEU A 250 10.74 -16.85 15.62
N LYS A 251 9.60 -17.20 16.22
CA LYS A 251 8.76 -16.24 16.94
C LYS A 251 9.57 -15.51 18.02
N THR A 252 10.30 -16.24 18.87
CA THR A 252 11.11 -15.66 19.94
C THR A 252 12.23 -14.79 19.38
N LYS A 253 12.97 -15.29 18.39
CA LYS A 253 14.05 -14.56 17.69
C LYS A 253 13.56 -13.20 17.17
N TYR A 254 12.46 -13.19 16.42
CA TYR A 254 12.00 -11.98 15.75
C TYR A 254 11.24 -11.04 16.68
N THR A 255 10.58 -11.56 17.72
CA THR A 255 10.03 -10.72 18.80
C THR A 255 11.15 -9.93 19.48
N GLN A 256 12.27 -10.56 19.83
CA GLN A 256 13.39 -9.88 20.45
C GLN A 256 14.01 -8.83 19.50
N LYS A 257 14.22 -9.19 18.23
CA LYS A 257 14.74 -8.25 17.22
C LYS A 257 13.86 -7.01 17.06
N ALA A 258 12.53 -7.19 17.03
CA ALA A 258 11.61 -6.06 16.93
C ALA A 258 11.69 -5.15 18.17
N ILE A 259 11.78 -5.73 19.38
CA ILE A 259 11.96 -4.97 20.63
C ILE A 259 13.26 -4.15 20.59
N ASP A 260 14.37 -4.80 20.24
CA ASP A 260 15.70 -4.17 20.22
C ASP A 260 15.77 -3.05 19.18
N LEU A 261 15.30 -3.32 17.96
CA LEU A 261 15.37 -2.36 16.86
C LEU A 261 14.44 -1.16 17.10
N LYS A 262 13.25 -1.39 17.67
CA LYS A 262 12.37 -0.30 18.11
C LYS A 262 13.10 0.64 19.09
N LYS A 263 13.74 0.08 20.11
CA LYS A 263 14.52 0.86 21.08
C LYS A 263 15.63 1.63 20.39
N LEU A 264 16.42 0.98 19.53
CA LEU A 264 17.53 1.60 18.82
C LEU A 264 17.09 2.75 17.90
N VAL A 265 15.99 2.59 17.16
CA VAL A 265 15.44 3.66 16.31
C VAL A 265 15.04 4.86 17.15
N GLN A 266 14.33 4.64 18.26
CA GLN A 266 13.93 5.72 19.15
C GLN A 266 15.13 6.42 19.80
N ASP A 267 16.12 5.68 20.27
CA ASP A 267 17.28 6.27 20.96
C ASP A 267 18.26 6.95 20.01
N SER A 268 18.33 6.50 18.75
CA SER A 268 19.40 6.90 17.83
C SER A 268 18.95 7.78 16.69
N LEU A 269 17.69 7.72 16.29
CA LEU A 269 17.17 8.48 15.14
C LEU A 269 16.19 9.58 15.54
N TRP A 270 15.70 9.59 16.78
CA TRP A 270 14.91 10.71 17.29
C TRP A 270 15.83 11.90 17.64
N ASN A 271 15.63 13.03 16.97
CA ASN A 271 16.31 14.29 17.29
C ASN A 271 15.40 15.13 18.21
N ASP A 272 15.72 15.20 19.51
CA ASP A 272 14.93 15.95 20.48
C ASP A 272 14.79 17.44 20.13
N SER A 273 15.88 18.07 19.69
CA SER A 273 15.89 19.48 19.29
C SER A 273 14.97 19.75 18.11
N ALA A 274 14.89 18.81 17.16
CA ALA A 274 13.99 18.92 16.02
C ALA A 274 12.58 18.39 16.31
N SER A 275 12.41 17.60 17.38
CA SER A 275 11.23 16.78 17.65
C SER A 275 10.82 15.95 16.42
N PHE A 276 11.78 15.25 15.82
CA PHE A 276 11.59 14.55 14.55
C PHE A 276 12.55 13.36 14.41
N PHE A 277 12.13 12.29 13.73
CA PHE A 277 13.05 11.20 13.33
C PHE A 277 13.89 11.61 12.12
N GLU A 278 15.21 11.63 12.26
CA GLU A 278 16.14 12.09 11.22
C GLU A 278 17.17 11.03 10.87
N VAL A 279 17.82 11.20 9.72
CA VAL A 279 19.00 10.42 9.34
C VAL A 279 20.16 10.75 10.28
N ARG A 280 20.88 9.72 10.71
CA ARG A 280 22.13 9.85 11.46
C ARG A 280 23.32 9.50 10.59
N LYS A 281 24.31 10.39 10.55
CA LYS A 281 25.55 10.23 9.78
C LYS A 281 26.55 9.33 10.54
N PRO A 282 27.57 8.76 9.84
CA PRO A 282 28.58 7.90 10.48
C PRO A 282 29.39 8.57 11.58
N ASP A 283 29.51 9.90 11.56
CA ASP A 283 30.15 10.71 12.60
C ASP A 283 29.30 10.84 13.88
N GLY A 284 28.08 10.30 13.89
CA GLY A 284 27.16 10.30 15.01
C GLY A 284 26.25 11.52 15.08
N HIS A 285 26.40 12.51 14.19
CA HIS A 285 25.54 13.68 14.13
C HIS A 285 24.27 13.44 13.29
N PHE A 286 23.22 14.20 13.58
CA PHE A 286 22.03 14.24 12.73
C PHE A 286 22.32 14.93 11.40
N ALA A 287 21.57 14.55 10.37
CA ALA A 287 21.61 15.23 9.08
C ALA A 287 21.10 16.69 9.15
N ASN A 288 20.37 17.03 10.22
CA ASN A 288 19.76 18.35 10.45
C ASN A 288 18.75 18.72 9.36
N ALA A 289 17.98 17.75 8.90
CA ALA A 289 16.95 17.92 7.90
C ALA A 289 15.76 17.01 8.22
N ARG A 290 14.58 17.59 8.41
CA ARG A 290 13.34 16.83 8.46
C ARG A 290 12.91 16.44 7.06
N GLU A 291 12.80 15.15 6.82
CA GLU A 291 12.40 14.54 5.56
C GLU A 291 11.21 13.60 5.78
N GLU A 292 10.38 13.34 4.76
CA GLU A 292 9.21 12.46 4.88
C GLU A 292 9.56 11.06 5.40
N LEU A 293 10.80 10.61 5.16
CA LEU A 293 11.31 9.37 5.71
C LEU A 293 11.22 9.28 7.24
N GLY A 294 11.15 10.40 7.95
CA GLY A 294 10.96 10.44 9.41
C GLY A 294 9.54 10.10 9.86
N PHE A 295 8.58 10.05 8.94
CA PHE A 295 7.23 9.52 9.21
C PHE A 295 7.15 8.00 9.04
N ILE A 296 8.09 7.37 8.32
CA ILE A 296 8.09 5.92 8.05
C ILE A 296 8.01 5.04 9.32
N PRO A 297 8.65 5.38 10.47
CA PRO A 297 8.45 4.61 11.70
C PRO A 297 6.97 4.38 12.06
N TRP A 298 6.10 5.37 11.78
CA TRP A 298 4.67 5.27 12.07
C TRP A 298 3.92 4.31 11.14
N TYR A 299 4.43 4.06 9.92
CA TYR A 299 3.86 3.07 9.01
C TYR A 299 3.73 1.71 9.71
N PHE A 300 4.75 1.34 10.49
CA PHE A 300 4.86 0.04 11.15
C PHE A 300 4.44 0.06 12.63
N LYS A 301 3.84 1.14 13.12
CA LYS A 301 3.52 1.33 14.55
C LYS A 301 4.76 1.22 15.46
N LEU A 302 5.92 1.70 14.99
CA LEU A 302 7.19 1.62 15.70
C LEU A 302 7.24 2.53 16.94
N PRO A 303 6.97 3.85 16.85
CA PRO A 303 7.14 4.75 17.98
C PRO A 303 6.26 4.34 19.18
N ASP A 304 6.72 4.60 20.40
CA ASP A 304 5.92 4.51 21.60
C ASP A 304 4.80 5.57 21.58
N ASP A 305 3.71 5.29 22.29
CA ASP A 305 2.59 6.22 22.42
C ASP A 305 2.94 7.37 23.37
N LYS A 306 3.78 8.30 22.89
CA LYS A 306 4.26 9.46 23.63
C LYS A 306 3.86 10.76 22.90
N PRO A 307 3.33 11.77 23.61
CA PRO A 307 3.05 13.08 23.01
C PRO A 307 4.26 13.72 22.34
N ALA A 308 5.47 13.49 22.85
CA ALA A 308 6.72 13.99 22.27
C ALA A 308 6.93 13.49 20.82
N TYR A 309 6.72 12.20 20.55
CA TYR A 309 6.82 11.67 19.19
C TYR A 309 5.66 12.15 18.32
N ALA A 310 4.44 12.15 18.85
CA ALA A 310 3.27 12.62 18.10
C ALA A 310 3.39 14.08 17.65
N LYS A 311 4.15 14.91 18.39
CA LYS A 311 4.43 16.31 18.04
C LYS A 311 5.06 16.48 16.66
N GLN A 312 5.84 15.51 16.17
CA GLN A 312 6.49 15.61 14.88
C GLN A 312 5.50 15.82 13.72
N TRP A 313 4.26 15.33 13.88
CA TRP A 313 3.20 15.48 12.89
C TRP A 313 2.71 16.91 12.72
N ASP A 314 3.00 17.83 13.65
CA ASP A 314 2.75 19.27 13.45
C ASP A 314 3.45 19.76 12.16
N GLN A 315 4.59 19.16 11.78
CA GLN A 315 5.33 19.49 10.56
C GLN A 315 4.58 19.15 9.27
N LEU A 316 3.65 18.18 9.30
CA LEU A 316 2.87 17.79 8.13
C LEU A 316 1.99 18.94 7.64
N THR A 317 1.41 19.70 8.57
CA THR A 317 0.48 20.80 8.26
C THR A 317 1.14 22.17 8.14
N ASP A 318 2.38 22.31 8.63
CA ASP A 318 3.15 23.54 8.50
C ASP A 318 3.59 23.77 7.05
N THR A 319 3.24 24.94 6.50
CA THR A 319 3.65 25.37 5.15
C THR A 319 5.17 25.59 4.99
N LYS A 320 5.90 25.77 6.10
CA LYS A 320 7.37 25.75 6.14
C LYS A 320 7.91 24.34 6.38
N GLY A 321 7.06 23.41 6.82
CA GLY A 321 7.33 21.99 6.98
C GLY A 321 7.07 21.27 5.68
N PHE A 322 6.13 20.33 5.67
CA PHE A 322 5.85 19.46 4.52
C PHE A 322 4.62 19.87 3.69
N ASN A 323 3.79 20.79 4.19
CA ASN A 323 2.54 21.16 3.53
C ASN A 323 2.82 22.04 2.30
N ALA A 324 2.62 21.49 1.10
CA ALA A 324 2.69 22.22 -0.15
C ALA A 324 1.33 22.23 -0.89
N PRO A 325 1.13 23.18 -1.83
CA PRO A 325 -0.12 23.28 -2.59
C PRO A 325 -0.55 21.98 -3.28
N TRP A 326 0.41 21.20 -3.81
CA TRP A 326 0.12 19.99 -4.58
C TRP A 326 0.40 18.67 -3.86
N GLY A 327 0.77 18.71 -2.57
CA GLY A 327 0.99 17.48 -1.81
C GLY A 327 1.89 17.67 -0.61
N ILE A 328 2.58 16.58 -0.26
CA ILE A 328 3.53 16.49 0.83
C ILE A 328 4.93 16.49 0.20
N THR A 329 5.80 17.41 0.62
CA THR A 329 7.17 17.49 0.09
C THR A 329 8.06 16.46 0.76
N THR A 330 9.02 15.88 0.04
CA THR A 330 9.94 14.88 0.63
C THR A 330 10.89 15.44 1.69
N ALA A 331 11.07 16.76 1.73
CA ALA A 331 11.87 17.48 2.72
C ALA A 331 11.13 18.72 3.23
N GLU A 332 11.51 19.22 4.42
CA GLU A 332 10.94 20.44 4.96
C GLU A 332 11.26 21.66 4.08
N ARG A 333 10.24 22.42 3.72
CA ARG A 333 10.33 23.56 2.78
C ARG A 333 11.21 24.71 3.28
N ARG A 334 11.45 24.79 4.59
CA ARG A 334 12.34 25.78 5.21
C ARG A 334 13.82 25.44 5.13
N HIS A 335 14.18 24.22 4.74
CA HIS A 335 15.58 23.80 4.73
C HIS A 335 16.36 24.57 3.64
N PRO A 336 17.57 25.08 3.91
CA PRO A 336 18.35 25.86 2.92
C PRO A 336 18.68 25.09 1.63
N LEU A 337 18.73 23.76 1.70
CA LEU A 337 18.99 22.87 0.56
C LEU A 337 17.71 22.37 -0.15
N PHE A 338 16.53 22.86 0.24
CA PHE A 338 15.26 22.43 -0.36
C PHE A 338 15.24 22.72 -1.87
N ARG A 339 15.15 21.65 -2.68
CA ARG A 339 15.13 21.69 -4.16
C ARG A 339 16.34 22.44 -4.77
N THR A 340 17.54 22.12 -4.28
CA THR A 340 18.82 22.71 -4.76
C THR A 340 19.66 21.76 -5.62
N HIS A 341 19.32 20.47 -5.70
CA HIS A 341 20.06 19.46 -6.47
C HIS A 341 19.67 19.39 -7.96
N GLY A 342 18.82 20.30 -8.43
CA GLY A 342 18.34 20.38 -9.82
C GLY A 342 16.86 20.02 -9.96
N THR A 343 16.37 19.99 -11.21
CA THR A 343 14.97 19.62 -11.50
C THR A 343 14.85 18.84 -12.80
N GLY A 344 13.98 17.82 -12.82
CA GLY A 344 13.44 17.18 -14.02
C GLY A 344 14.29 16.06 -14.63
N HIS A 345 15.59 16.02 -14.35
CA HIS A 345 16.50 15.05 -14.98
C HIS A 345 16.96 13.92 -14.03
N GLY A 346 17.27 14.24 -12.77
CA GLY A 346 17.92 13.34 -11.81
C GLY A 346 17.00 12.65 -10.80
N CYS A 347 15.67 12.79 -10.91
CA CYS A 347 14.72 12.19 -9.94
C CYS A 347 15.03 12.60 -8.51
N GLU A 348 15.12 13.91 -8.26
CA GLU A 348 15.64 14.47 -7.02
C GLU A 348 14.63 14.33 -5.85
N TRP A 349 15.12 13.93 -4.68
CA TRP A 349 14.32 13.73 -3.45
C TRP A 349 14.52 14.82 -2.38
N ASP A 350 15.14 15.94 -2.73
CA ASP A 350 15.42 17.06 -1.84
C ASP A 350 14.25 18.05 -1.65
N GLY A 351 13.01 17.66 -1.98
CA GLY A 351 11.82 18.45 -1.65
C GLY A 351 10.63 18.35 -2.59
N ALA A 352 10.75 17.71 -3.76
CA ALA A 352 9.61 17.49 -4.66
C ALA A 352 8.52 16.60 -4.01
N VAL A 353 7.33 16.54 -4.61
CA VAL A 353 6.26 15.64 -4.18
C VAL A 353 6.44 14.28 -4.88
N TRP A 354 6.63 13.23 -4.10
CA TRP A 354 6.76 11.86 -4.59
C TRP A 354 5.57 11.00 -4.14
N PRO A 355 4.76 10.43 -5.06
CA PRO A 355 3.67 9.51 -4.72
C PRO A 355 4.10 8.34 -3.81
N PHE A 356 5.33 7.86 -3.97
CA PHE A 356 5.94 6.85 -3.09
C PHE A 356 5.95 7.33 -1.63
N ALA A 357 6.60 8.47 -1.35
CA ALA A 357 6.69 9.03 0.00
C ALA A 357 5.32 9.47 0.53
N THR A 358 4.49 10.11 -0.29
CA THR A 358 3.12 10.49 0.08
C THR A 358 2.31 9.27 0.54
N THR A 359 2.46 8.12 -0.14
CA THR A 359 1.82 6.87 0.30
C THR A 359 2.32 6.46 1.69
N GLN A 360 3.63 6.45 1.91
CA GLN A 360 4.22 6.07 3.20
C GLN A 360 3.76 7.00 4.33
N THR A 361 3.77 8.32 4.10
CA THR A 361 3.35 9.34 5.05
C THR A 361 1.86 9.19 5.40
N LEU A 362 0.99 8.98 4.40
CA LEU A 362 -0.45 8.79 4.64
C LEU A 362 -0.74 7.48 5.40
N LYS A 363 -0.02 6.39 5.13
CA LYS A 363 -0.13 5.15 5.92
C LYS A 363 0.32 5.37 7.37
N GLY A 364 1.43 6.08 7.59
CA GLY A 364 1.88 6.48 8.93
C GLY A 364 0.86 7.34 9.67
N LEU A 365 0.24 8.30 8.99
CA LEU A 365 -0.80 9.17 9.56
C LEU A 365 -2.06 8.38 9.90
N ALA A 366 -2.48 7.46 9.04
CA ALA A 366 -3.61 6.59 9.33
C ALA A 366 -3.34 5.72 10.56
N THR A 367 -2.14 5.14 10.66
CA THR A 367 -1.71 4.34 11.83
C THR A 367 -1.68 5.18 13.11
N LEU A 368 -1.21 6.43 13.08
CA LEU A 368 -1.32 7.37 14.21
C LEU A 368 -2.79 7.52 14.64
N LEU A 369 -3.67 7.86 13.69
CA LEU A 369 -5.06 8.22 13.98
C LEU A 369 -5.88 7.05 14.51
N THR A 370 -5.61 5.82 14.06
CA THR A 370 -6.38 4.63 14.46
C THR A 370 -5.68 3.77 15.51
N GLY A 371 -4.35 3.92 15.69
CA GLY A 371 -3.53 3.01 16.49
C GLY A 371 -2.91 3.62 17.75
N TYR A 372 -2.96 4.95 17.92
CA TYR A 372 -2.33 5.67 19.04
C TYR A 372 -3.33 6.53 19.82
N GLN A 373 -3.06 6.74 21.10
CA GLN A 373 -3.79 7.69 21.94
C GLN A 373 -3.27 9.11 21.72
N SER A 374 -1.95 9.30 21.74
CA SER A 374 -1.28 10.57 21.49
C SER A 374 -1.26 10.87 20.00
N LYS A 375 -2.16 11.75 19.55
CA LYS A 375 -2.31 12.11 18.12
C LYS A 375 -1.75 13.49 17.77
N GLY A 376 -1.21 14.21 18.76
CA GLY A 376 -0.83 15.60 18.60
C GLY A 376 -2.02 16.43 18.11
N THR A 377 -1.80 17.26 17.09
CA THR A 377 -2.84 18.06 16.42
C THR A 377 -3.54 17.34 15.28
N MET A 378 -3.17 16.08 14.98
CA MET A 378 -3.69 15.37 13.82
C MET A 378 -5.14 14.93 14.01
N THR A 379 -5.91 15.02 12.92
CA THR A 379 -7.32 14.65 12.88
C THR A 379 -7.64 13.89 11.60
N PRO A 380 -8.77 13.16 11.55
CA PRO A 380 -9.28 12.59 10.29
C PRO A 380 -9.45 13.66 9.18
N GLY A 381 -9.72 14.92 9.56
CA GLY A 381 -9.79 16.05 8.61
C GLY A 381 -8.47 16.31 7.90
N ILE A 382 -7.34 16.22 8.62
CA ILE A 382 -6.02 16.40 8.03
C ILE A 382 -5.70 15.23 7.09
N PHE A 383 -5.94 13.98 7.51
CA PHE A 383 -5.79 12.82 6.64
C PHE A 383 -6.60 12.95 5.35
N TYR A 384 -7.89 13.32 5.46
CA TYR A 384 -8.76 13.52 4.30
C TYR A 384 -8.21 14.59 3.36
N ASN A 385 -7.77 15.73 3.88
CA ASN A 385 -7.27 16.83 3.06
C ASN A 385 -6.00 16.45 2.31
N GLU A 386 -5.05 15.75 2.95
CA GLU A 386 -3.84 15.28 2.30
C GLU A 386 -4.12 14.20 1.24
N LEU A 387 -5.01 13.24 1.54
CA LEU A 387 -5.44 12.23 0.58
C LEU A 387 -6.22 12.84 -0.61
N HIS A 388 -7.03 13.86 -0.37
CA HIS A 388 -7.73 14.58 -1.42
C HIS A 388 -6.76 15.39 -2.30
N LYS A 389 -5.77 16.08 -1.70
CA LYS A 389 -4.66 16.71 -2.45
C LYS A 389 -3.92 15.68 -3.30
N TYR A 390 -3.63 14.50 -2.75
CA TYR A 390 -2.99 13.41 -3.50
C TYR A 390 -3.85 12.91 -4.67
N ALA A 391 -5.17 12.78 -4.50
CA ALA A 391 -6.07 12.48 -5.61
C ALA A 391 -6.04 13.58 -6.69
N LEU A 392 -6.09 14.85 -6.30
CA LEU A 392 -6.01 15.99 -7.22
C LEU A 392 -4.66 16.09 -7.94
N SER A 393 -3.58 15.59 -7.33
CA SER A 393 -2.25 15.59 -7.93
C SER A 393 -2.13 14.60 -9.10
N HIS A 394 -3.00 13.58 -9.19
CA HIS A 394 -3.03 12.59 -10.27
C HIS A 394 -3.63 13.13 -11.57
N ILE A 395 -3.21 14.32 -11.99
CA ILE A 395 -3.73 15.01 -13.16
C ILE A 395 -2.57 15.58 -13.98
N LYS A 396 -2.64 15.42 -15.29
CA LYS A 396 -1.77 16.09 -16.26
C LYS A 396 -2.64 16.59 -17.41
N ARG A 397 -2.57 17.91 -17.70
CA ARG A 397 -3.39 18.56 -18.74
C ARG A 397 -4.90 18.24 -18.62
N GLY A 398 -5.41 18.25 -17.38
CA GLY A 398 -6.82 17.98 -17.07
C GLY A 398 -7.25 16.50 -17.15
N GLN A 399 -6.36 15.59 -17.53
CA GLN A 399 -6.63 14.15 -17.58
C GLN A 399 -5.96 13.41 -16.42
N PRO A 400 -6.54 12.29 -15.93
CA PRO A 400 -5.88 11.44 -14.96
C PRO A 400 -4.49 11.02 -15.44
N TYR A 401 -3.50 11.17 -14.58
CA TYR A 401 -2.13 10.80 -14.87
C TYR A 401 -1.42 10.47 -13.57
N LEU A 402 -0.62 9.39 -13.58
CA LEU A 402 0.27 9.04 -12.49
C LEU A 402 1.66 8.90 -13.09
N GLY A 403 2.61 9.64 -12.53
CA GLY A 403 4.00 9.51 -12.90
C GLY A 403 4.96 9.53 -11.73
N GLU A 404 6.21 9.86 -12.01
CA GLU A 404 7.30 9.71 -11.04
C GLU A 404 7.18 10.70 -9.87
N TYR A 405 7.20 12.01 -10.16
CA TYR A 405 7.25 13.05 -9.14
C TYR A 405 6.82 14.41 -9.68
N GLN A 406 6.43 15.30 -8.78
CA GLN A 406 5.80 16.58 -9.10
C GLN A 406 6.48 17.76 -8.40
N ASP A 407 6.44 18.90 -9.08
CA ASP A 407 6.71 20.19 -8.49
C ASP A 407 5.63 20.52 -7.44
N GLU A 408 6.06 20.85 -6.22
CA GLU A 408 5.18 21.02 -5.08
C GLU A 408 4.30 22.29 -5.16
N LYS A 409 4.72 23.29 -5.94
CA LYS A 409 4.03 24.58 -6.10
C LYS A 409 3.04 24.54 -7.25
N THR A 410 3.42 23.93 -8.36
CA THR A 410 2.70 24.01 -9.64
C THR A 410 1.96 22.72 -10.01
N GLY A 411 2.30 21.59 -9.39
CA GLY A 411 1.75 20.28 -9.74
C GLY A 411 2.32 19.71 -11.04
N TYR A 412 3.29 20.40 -11.65
CA TYR A 412 3.93 19.95 -12.88
C TYR A 412 4.65 18.61 -12.65
N TRP A 413 4.27 17.59 -13.42
CA TRP A 413 5.00 16.32 -13.46
C TRP A 413 6.39 16.55 -14.05
N LEU A 414 7.43 16.41 -13.22
CA LEU A 414 8.78 16.89 -13.51
C LEU A 414 9.47 16.13 -14.64
N LYS A 415 8.96 14.96 -15.03
CA LYS A 415 9.39 14.22 -16.22
C LYS A 415 8.73 14.67 -17.52
N GLY A 416 7.85 15.67 -17.47
CA GLY A 416 7.15 16.20 -18.65
C GLY A 416 6.47 15.08 -19.42
N ASP A 417 6.73 15.00 -20.72
CA ASP A 417 6.17 13.98 -21.63
C ASP A 417 7.06 12.73 -21.79
N ASN A 418 8.05 12.51 -20.91
CA ASN A 418 8.85 11.30 -20.97
C ASN A 418 7.95 10.06 -20.77
N PRO A 419 7.88 9.14 -21.76
CA PRO A 419 6.96 8.01 -21.71
C PRO A 419 7.22 7.07 -20.54
N ARG A 420 8.46 7.00 -20.02
CA ARG A 420 8.80 6.14 -18.87
C ARG A 420 7.99 6.46 -17.61
N SER A 421 7.63 7.73 -17.45
CA SER A 421 6.89 8.22 -16.29
C SER A 421 5.39 7.93 -16.40
N SER A 422 4.88 7.42 -17.52
CA SER A 422 3.43 7.20 -17.64
C SER A 422 3.01 5.96 -16.88
N TYR A 423 1.90 6.08 -16.14
CA TYR A 423 1.27 4.99 -15.37
C TYR A 423 2.14 4.42 -14.24
N TYR A 424 3.14 5.17 -13.78
CA TYR A 424 4.21 4.67 -12.91
C TYR A 424 3.72 3.95 -11.64
N ASN A 425 4.08 2.67 -11.49
CA ASN A 425 3.61 1.79 -10.42
C ASN A 425 4.59 1.75 -9.24
N HIS A 426 4.74 2.90 -8.59
CA HIS A 426 5.72 3.13 -7.52
C HIS A 426 5.06 3.73 -6.25
N SER A 427 3.75 3.50 -6.06
CA SER A 427 2.99 4.08 -4.95
C SER A 427 1.67 3.34 -4.71
N GLY A 428 0.99 3.61 -3.60
CA GLY A 428 -0.36 3.12 -3.31
C GLY A 428 -1.42 4.24 -3.41
N PHE A 429 -2.68 3.87 -3.59
CA PHE A 429 -3.83 4.77 -3.49
C PHE A 429 -5.09 3.98 -3.13
N CYS A 430 -5.37 2.88 -3.83
CA CYS A 430 -6.56 2.07 -3.56
C CYS A 430 -6.51 1.46 -2.17
N ASP A 431 -5.33 1.02 -1.70
CA ASP A 431 -5.15 0.55 -0.33
C ASP A 431 -5.43 1.64 0.71
N LEU A 432 -5.06 2.90 0.45
CA LEU A 432 -5.40 4.04 1.33
C LEU A 432 -6.91 4.28 1.38
N ILE A 433 -7.62 4.11 0.26
CA ILE A 433 -9.09 4.23 0.24
C ILE A 433 -9.73 3.10 1.06
N ILE A 434 -9.32 1.86 0.82
CA ILE A 434 -9.92 0.67 1.43
C ILE A 434 -9.58 0.59 2.92
N SER A 435 -8.29 0.64 3.27
CA SER A 435 -7.82 0.41 4.62
C SER A 435 -7.91 1.62 5.54
N ASP A 436 -7.88 2.84 5.00
CA ASP A 436 -7.66 4.03 5.80
C ASP A 436 -8.82 5.03 5.71
N LEU A 437 -9.24 5.43 4.50
CA LEU A 437 -10.37 6.34 4.35
C LEU A 437 -11.70 5.68 4.75
N VAL A 438 -12.04 4.56 4.09
CA VAL A 438 -13.20 3.72 4.48
C VAL A 438 -12.89 2.98 5.77
N GLY A 439 -11.65 2.50 5.91
CA GLY A 439 -11.12 2.08 7.19
C GLY A 439 -11.15 0.58 7.46
N LEU A 440 -11.21 -0.29 6.45
CA LEU A 440 -11.14 -1.73 6.68
C LEU A 440 -9.73 -2.10 7.19
N LYS A 441 -9.60 -2.40 8.48
CA LYS A 441 -8.32 -2.78 9.11
C LYS A 441 -8.18 -4.31 9.07
N PRO A 442 -7.26 -4.88 8.28
CA PRO A 442 -7.08 -6.33 8.23
C PRO A 442 -6.60 -6.88 9.57
N ARG A 443 -7.11 -8.06 9.93
CA ARG A 443 -6.86 -8.73 11.22
C ARG A 443 -6.63 -10.22 11.01
N GLU A 444 -5.99 -10.84 11.99
CA GLU A 444 -5.71 -12.28 11.99
C GLU A 444 -6.91 -13.09 12.52
N ASP A 445 -7.73 -12.51 13.39
CA ASP A 445 -8.91 -13.15 13.96
C ASP A 445 -10.15 -12.99 13.06
N ASN A 446 -11.24 -13.68 13.41
CA ASN A 446 -12.49 -13.64 12.66
C ASN A 446 -13.34 -12.37 12.93
N LEU A 447 -12.68 -11.25 13.24
CA LEU A 447 -13.31 -9.94 13.41
C LEU A 447 -13.03 -9.06 12.20
N LEU A 448 -14.09 -8.45 11.69
CA LEU A 448 -14.01 -7.34 10.75
C LEU A 448 -13.97 -6.03 11.53
N GLU A 449 -12.88 -5.28 11.36
CA GLU A 449 -12.70 -3.95 11.94
C GLU A 449 -12.83 -2.89 10.84
N ILE A 450 -13.79 -1.97 11.01
CA ILE A 450 -13.90 -0.79 10.17
C ILE A 450 -13.69 0.45 11.02
N PHE A 451 -12.61 1.18 10.78
CA PHE A 451 -12.26 2.43 11.45
C PHE A 451 -12.12 3.56 10.42
N PRO A 452 -13.23 4.21 10.02
CA PRO A 452 -13.23 5.23 8.98
C PRO A 452 -12.47 6.50 9.40
N LEU A 453 -11.67 7.05 8.49
CA LEU A 453 -11.03 8.36 8.63
C LEU A 453 -11.74 9.46 7.82
N ILE A 454 -12.99 9.22 7.42
CA ILE A 454 -13.85 10.26 6.84
C ILE A 454 -14.29 11.22 7.95
N PRO A 455 -14.05 12.54 7.82
CA PRO A 455 -14.44 13.51 8.84
C PRO A 455 -15.95 13.56 9.04
N LYS A 456 -16.38 13.87 10.26
CA LYS A 456 -17.80 14.00 10.60
C LYS A 456 -18.46 15.03 9.67
N ASN A 457 -19.60 14.65 9.09
CA ASN A 457 -20.36 15.44 8.12
C ASN A 457 -19.68 15.71 6.77
N GLN A 458 -18.48 15.17 6.50
CA GLN A 458 -17.81 15.34 5.20
C GLN A 458 -18.65 14.74 4.08
N TRP A 459 -19.10 13.49 4.23
CA TRP A 459 -19.91 12.79 3.24
C TRP A 459 -21.29 12.44 3.77
N LYS A 460 -22.32 12.66 2.93
CA LYS A 460 -23.68 12.18 3.21
C LYS A 460 -23.86 10.69 2.89
N TRP A 461 -23.02 10.15 2.02
CA TRP A 461 -23.08 8.76 1.60
C TRP A 461 -21.72 8.29 1.09
N PHE A 462 -21.44 6.99 1.17
CA PHE A 462 -20.41 6.29 0.39
C PHE A 462 -20.72 4.78 0.43
N ALA A 463 -20.13 4.03 -0.49
CA ALA A 463 -20.12 2.57 -0.44
C ALA A 463 -18.78 2.06 -0.94
N LEU A 464 -18.16 1.18 -0.16
CA LEU A 464 -17.12 0.27 -0.62
C LEU A 464 -17.77 -1.10 -0.70
N ASP A 465 -17.70 -1.74 -1.85
CA ASP A 465 -18.43 -2.98 -2.12
C ASP A 465 -17.53 -3.98 -2.83
N ASN A 466 -17.93 -5.25 -2.81
CA ASN A 466 -17.22 -6.32 -3.49
C ASN A 466 -15.77 -6.47 -2.98
N VAL A 467 -15.51 -6.29 -1.68
CA VAL A 467 -14.19 -6.53 -1.09
C VAL A 467 -14.08 -8.00 -0.72
N LEU A 468 -13.13 -8.74 -1.30
CA LEU A 468 -12.84 -10.11 -0.86
C LEU A 468 -11.95 -10.06 0.38
N TYR A 469 -12.47 -10.50 1.52
CA TYR A 469 -11.77 -10.50 2.81
C TYR A 469 -12.11 -11.78 3.57
N HIS A 470 -11.11 -12.58 3.90
CA HIS A 470 -11.26 -13.86 4.62
C HIS A 470 -12.25 -14.83 3.93
N GLY A 471 -12.28 -14.83 2.60
CA GLY A 471 -13.20 -15.66 1.81
C GLY A 471 -14.64 -15.12 1.72
N HIS A 472 -14.95 -14.03 2.41
CA HIS A 472 -16.26 -13.37 2.35
C HIS A 472 -16.21 -12.14 1.44
N THR A 473 -17.34 -11.81 0.84
CA THR A 473 -17.52 -10.54 0.13
C THR A 473 -18.12 -9.50 1.04
N ILE A 474 -17.34 -8.46 1.35
CA ILE A 474 -17.69 -7.40 2.28
C ILE A 474 -18.19 -6.17 1.54
N SER A 475 -19.28 -5.59 2.07
CA SER A 475 -19.78 -4.27 1.66
C SER A 475 -19.88 -3.36 2.87
N VAL A 476 -19.32 -2.15 2.78
CA VAL A 476 -19.35 -1.10 3.79
C VAL A 476 -20.10 0.10 3.21
N VAL A 477 -21.25 0.43 3.79
CA VAL A 477 -22.17 1.45 3.26
C VAL A 477 -22.41 2.51 4.32
N TRP A 478 -22.24 3.77 3.96
CA TRP A 478 -22.77 4.91 4.70
C TRP A 478 -23.84 5.57 3.85
N ASP A 479 -25.04 5.74 4.39
CA ASP A 479 -26.10 6.52 3.76
C ASP A 479 -26.89 7.27 4.84
N LYS A 480 -26.55 8.54 5.05
CA LYS A 480 -27.13 9.38 6.10
C LYS A 480 -28.66 9.41 6.03
N ASN A 481 -29.22 9.42 4.83
CA ASN A 481 -30.65 9.59 4.59
C ASN A 481 -31.34 8.30 4.13
N GLY A 482 -30.59 7.26 3.75
CA GLY A 482 -31.09 5.99 3.22
C GLY A 482 -31.60 6.08 1.79
N THR A 483 -31.35 7.19 1.09
CA THR A 483 -31.91 7.51 -0.24
C THR A 483 -30.94 7.27 -1.38
N LYS A 484 -29.64 7.07 -1.12
CA LYS A 484 -28.62 6.88 -2.15
C LYS A 484 -28.59 5.44 -2.64
N TYR A 485 -28.60 4.48 -1.71
CA TYR A 485 -28.48 3.05 -2.02
C TYR A 485 -29.76 2.27 -1.73
N HIS A 486 -30.76 2.89 -1.11
CA HIS A 486 -32.02 2.25 -0.68
C HIS A 486 -31.80 0.99 0.18
N LYS A 487 -30.73 0.99 0.99
CA LYS A 487 -30.37 -0.09 1.95
C LYS A 487 -30.73 0.25 3.40
N GLY A 488 -31.38 1.40 3.61
CA GLY A 488 -31.68 1.95 4.93
C GLY A 488 -30.70 3.04 5.35
N LYS A 489 -31.07 3.79 6.39
CA LYS A 489 -30.25 4.89 6.94
C LYS A 489 -29.12 4.37 7.80
N GLY A 490 -27.97 5.04 7.74
CA GLY A 490 -26.84 4.89 8.64
C GLY A 490 -25.60 4.23 8.03
N PHE A 491 -24.73 3.75 8.90
CA PHE A 491 -23.53 3.00 8.59
C PHE A 491 -23.84 1.50 8.70
N ILE A 492 -23.74 0.77 7.59
CA ILE A 492 -24.21 -0.60 7.45
C ILE A 492 -23.09 -1.44 6.84
N ILE A 493 -22.85 -2.60 7.43
CA ILE A 493 -21.84 -3.54 6.95
C ILE A 493 -22.53 -4.86 6.57
N TYR A 494 -22.16 -5.39 5.42
CA TYR A 494 -22.61 -6.67 4.90
C TYR A 494 -21.44 -7.64 4.74
N ALA A 495 -21.70 -8.91 4.99
CA ALA A 495 -20.86 -10.03 4.55
C ALA A 495 -21.74 -10.98 3.75
N ASP A 496 -21.31 -11.29 2.51
CA ASP A 496 -22.04 -12.14 1.55
C ASP A 496 -23.50 -11.69 1.34
N GLY A 497 -23.69 -10.37 1.27
CA GLY A 497 -25.01 -9.75 1.11
C GLY A 497 -25.89 -9.77 2.37
N LYS A 498 -25.47 -10.39 3.47
CA LYS A 498 -26.18 -10.39 4.76
C LYS A 498 -25.68 -9.24 5.63
N MET A 499 -26.59 -8.46 6.20
CA MET A 499 -26.24 -7.36 7.12
C MET A 499 -25.68 -7.95 8.42
N ILE A 500 -24.45 -7.59 8.76
CA ILE A 500 -23.78 -8.03 9.99
C ILE A 500 -23.65 -6.90 11.02
N SER A 501 -23.71 -5.64 10.60
CA SER A 501 -23.68 -4.49 11.51
C SER A 501 -24.48 -3.32 10.97
N ARG A 502 -25.04 -2.52 11.88
CA ARG A 502 -25.72 -1.26 11.58
C ARG A 502 -25.51 -0.25 12.71
N SER A 503 -25.24 1.00 12.33
CA SER A 503 -25.18 2.14 13.24
C SER A 503 -25.83 3.37 12.62
N THR A 504 -26.36 4.27 13.45
CA THR A 504 -26.86 5.58 13.00
C THR A 504 -25.74 6.60 12.76
N GLN A 505 -24.51 6.29 13.20
CA GLN A 505 -23.34 7.15 13.10
C GLN A 505 -22.23 6.45 12.33
N LEU A 506 -21.44 7.23 11.58
CA LEU A 506 -20.18 6.78 11.02
C LEU A 506 -19.13 6.75 12.14
N LYS A 507 -18.70 5.56 12.54
CA LYS A 507 -17.81 5.35 13.69
C LYS A 507 -16.97 4.09 13.52
N HIS A 508 -15.99 3.91 14.40
CA HIS A 508 -15.26 2.65 14.53
C HIS A 508 -16.22 1.51 14.93
N VAL A 509 -16.15 0.40 14.19
CA VAL A 509 -16.96 -0.81 14.38
C VAL A 509 -16.07 -2.04 14.35
N LEU A 510 -16.30 -2.93 15.32
CA LEU A 510 -15.81 -4.31 15.33
C LEU A 510 -17.00 -5.24 15.25
N VAL A 511 -16.99 -6.18 14.31
CA VAL A 511 -18.09 -7.15 14.10
C VAL A 511 -17.52 -8.52 13.73
N LYS A 512 -18.15 -9.60 14.19
CA LYS A 512 -17.75 -10.96 13.79
C LYS A 512 -18.12 -11.22 12.34
N LEU A 513 -17.21 -11.81 11.59
CA LEU A 513 -17.56 -12.38 10.29
C LEU A 513 -18.47 -13.60 10.47
N PRO A 514 -19.29 -13.95 9.46
CA PRO A 514 -19.97 -15.24 9.41
C PRO A 514 -18.98 -16.39 9.55
N VAL A 515 -19.48 -17.55 10.00
CA VAL A 515 -18.71 -18.81 10.07
C VAL A 515 -18.94 -19.60 8.79
#